data_AF-A0A8J7LSP5-F1
#
_entry.id   AF-A0A8J7LSP5-F1
#
_cell.length_a   1.000
_cell.length_b   1.000
_cell.length_c   1.000
_cell.angle_alpha   90.00
_cell.angle_beta   90.00
_cell.angle_gamma   90.00
#
_symmetry.space_group_name_H-M   'P 1'
#
loop_
_entity.id
_entity.type
_entity.pdbx_description
1 polymer ?
#
loop_
_entity_poly.entity_id
_entity_poly.type
_entity_poly.pdbx_seq_one_letter_code
_entity_poly.pdbx_strand_id
1 'polypeptide(L)'
;MSDQVINLTPDYTAKHVFSTDDITGTFGGLTQGDVLPGDLPVIDFTVDPKMTQEGVALYPINSDFGFNVFDFDGAVQKDFFLDPEYDEGWAGDPHGEGGEQLGIVVSDAPTDTFKTPALLGTWLAGIGGSTVKASTEHYTVMQNILSDQRYPGDPFAEYPLDDNLRMVGGEYDGQYVADILPTITDKNGDGVVDIKDLLQPNESSITEDIAVGDDYSVTMKDDGKLLYRWGNAVKRPNDIRIEAELPLPEEWKEADQDSGLIPLFKISMAELVTNHTITNNPNDQIRPEDFENEAAIGRLPTYEILEDGRWVTTDDYYAGDGTLYPKGTVLKDPALAERLVGSTLDQIGTLSEDLKEGFTNAWYTTMDREPFEAVLNEDGSYEGGPR
;
A
#
# COMPACT_ATOMS: atom_id res chain seq x y z
N MET A 1 7.21 23.82 -6.82
CA MET A 1 7.28 24.05 -8.28
C MET A 1 6.35 23.02 -8.88
N SER A 2 5.40 23.40 -9.73
CA SER A 2 4.57 22.41 -10.43
C SER A 2 5.44 21.62 -11.40
N ASP A 3 5.21 20.32 -11.54
CA ASP A 3 5.85 19.53 -12.57
C ASP A 3 5.57 20.14 -13.95
N GLN A 4 6.57 20.10 -14.82
CA GLN A 4 6.44 20.63 -16.17
C GLN A 4 5.82 19.59 -17.07
N VAL A 5 4.77 19.99 -17.79
CA VAL A 5 4.15 19.20 -18.85
C VAL A 5 5.23 18.80 -19.86
N ILE A 6 5.38 17.50 -20.10
CA ILE A 6 6.39 16.92 -20.98
C ILE A 6 5.84 16.82 -22.42
N ASN A 7 4.54 16.51 -22.58
CA ASN A 7 3.87 16.49 -23.87
C ASN A 7 3.41 17.91 -24.27
N LEU A 8 4.31 18.66 -24.89
CA LEU A 8 4.04 20.06 -25.28
C LEU A 8 3.12 20.22 -26.49
N THR A 9 2.90 19.16 -27.27
CA THR A 9 2.08 19.19 -28.49
C THR A 9 1.20 17.94 -28.62
N PRO A 10 0.23 17.74 -27.71
CA PRO A 10 -0.66 16.60 -27.76
C PRO A 10 -1.64 16.70 -28.93
N ASP A 11 -1.96 15.56 -29.55
CA ASP A 11 -2.98 15.48 -30.60
C ASP A 11 -4.41 15.65 -30.03
N TYR A 12 -4.59 15.35 -28.75
CA TYR A 12 -5.85 15.50 -28.03
C TYR A 12 -5.62 15.88 -26.56
N THR A 13 -6.51 16.71 -26.01
CA THR A 13 -6.51 17.09 -24.59
C THR A 13 -7.92 17.07 -24.05
N ALA A 14 -8.09 16.50 -22.86
CA ALA A 14 -9.30 16.59 -22.06
C ALA A 14 -8.95 17.22 -20.70
N LYS A 15 -9.92 17.94 -20.12
CA LYS A 15 -9.79 18.53 -18.79
C LYS A 15 -11.07 18.26 -18.01
N HIS A 16 -10.91 17.74 -16.80
CA HIS A 16 -11.98 17.68 -15.79
C HIS A 16 -11.68 18.66 -14.67
N VAL A 17 -12.71 19.26 -14.09
CA VAL A 17 -12.60 20.04 -12.85
C VAL A 17 -13.50 19.37 -11.84
N PHE A 18 -12.88 18.75 -10.83
CA PHE A 18 -13.61 18.02 -9.81
C PHE A 18 -14.53 18.93 -8.99
N SER A 19 -15.61 18.33 -8.52
CA SER A 19 -16.63 18.91 -7.66
C SER A 19 -17.18 17.85 -6.71
N THR A 20 -18.02 18.26 -5.77
CA THR A 20 -18.69 17.31 -4.89
C THR A 20 -19.54 16.28 -5.63
N ASP A 21 -19.99 16.56 -6.86
CA ASP A 21 -20.77 15.62 -7.67
C ASP A 21 -19.96 14.37 -8.06
N ASP A 22 -18.63 14.48 -8.11
CA ASP A 22 -17.72 13.40 -8.50
C ASP A 22 -17.38 12.43 -7.35
N ILE A 23 -17.90 12.65 -6.13
CA ILE A 23 -17.63 11.78 -4.98
C ILE A 23 -18.48 10.53 -5.05
N THR A 24 -17.83 9.37 -4.99
CA THR A 24 -18.49 8.06 -4.98
C THR A 24 -18.79 7.61 -3.55
N GLY A 25 -20.04 7.24 -3.28
CA GLY A 25 -20.49 6.79 -1.96
C GLY A 25 -20.69 5.29 -1.84
N THR A 26 -20.73 4.54 -2.94
CA THR A 26 -21.00 3.08 -2.90
C THR A 26 -20.08 2.28 -3.79
N PHE A 27 -19.89 0.98 -3.50
CA PHE A 27 -19.18 0.06 -4.40
C PHE A 27 -19.84 -0.12 -5.76
N GLY A 28 -21.14 0.20 -5.86
CA GLY A 28 -21.88 0.18 -7.11
C GLY A 28 -21.61 1.37 -8.03
N GLY A 29 -20.78 2.34 -7.60
CA GLY A 29 -20.46 3.54 -8.38
C GLY A 29 -21.50 4.66 -8.26
N LEU A 30 -22.34 4.67 -7.22
CA LEU A 30 -23.24 5.81 -6.97
C LEU A 30 -22.40 7.04 -6.60
N THR A 31 -22.40 8.03 -7.48
CA THR A 31 -21.82 9.35 -7.22
C THR A 31 -22.83 10.30 -6.61
N GLN A 32 -22.37 11.36 -5.95
CA GLN A 32 -23.24 12.42 -5.46
C GLN A 32 -24.05 13.09 -6.60
N GLY A 33 -23.45 13.23 -7.79
CA GLY A 33 -24.11 13.81 -8.96
C GLY A 33 -25.27 12.96 -9.51
N ASP A 34 -25.26 11.65 -9.24
CA ASP A 34 -26.28 10.70 -9.68
C ASP A 34 -27.43 10.52 -8.69
N VAL A 35 -27.34 11.10 -7.49
CA VAL A 35 -28.39 11.00 -6.45
C VAL A 35 -29.68 11.67 -6.92
N LEU A 36 -30.77 10.90 -6.96
CA LEU A 36 -32.08 11.42 -7.34
C LEU A 36 -32.77 12.16 -6.18
N PRO A 37 -33.66 13.12 -6.45
CA PRO A 37 -34.40 13.82 -5.41
C PRO A 37 -35.21 12.87 -4.51
N GLY A 38 -34.87 12.86 -3.21
CA GLY A 38 -35.54 12.04 -2.19
C GLY A 38 -34.80 10.74 -1.84
N ASP A 39 -33.76 10.40 -2.58
CA ASP A 39 -32.86 9.30 -2.24
C ASP A 39 -31.83 9.76 -1.18
N LEU A 40 -31.18 8.79 -0.54
CA LEU A 40 -30.12 9.05 0.45
C LEU A 40 -28.90 9.64 -0.26
N PRO A 41 -28.48 10.88 0.07
CA PRO A 41 -27.35 11.49 -0.61
C PRO A 41 -26.01 10.99 -0.07
N VAL A 42 -24.97 11.06 -0.90
CA VAL A 42 -23.58 10.79 -0.51
C VAL A 42 -23.06 11.91 0.39
N ILE A 43 -23.50 13.15 0.17
CA ILE A 43 -23.12 14.33 0.93
C ILE A 43 -24.36 15.00 1.50
N ASP A 44 -24.36 15.28 2.81
CA ASP A 44 -25.46 15.97 3.46
C ASP A 44 -25.31 17.50 3.36
N PHE A 45 -25.90 18.10 2.33
CA PHE A 45 -25.94 19.55 2.17
C PHE A 45 -26.94 20.26 3.09
N THR A 46 -27.68 19.55 3.94
CA THR A 46 -28.73 20.12 4.80
C THR A 46 -28.24 20.53 6.19
N VAL A 47 -27.07 20.04 6.59
CA VAL A 47 -26.45 20.39 7.87
C VAL A 47 -25.60 21.67 7.77
N ASP A 48 -25.32 22.27 8.93
CA ASP A 48 -24.42 23.42 9.01
C ASP A 48 -23.00 22.98 8.58
N PRO A 49 -22.40 23.59 7.54
CA PRO A 49 -21.10 23.18 7.05
C PRO A 49 -19.97 23.59 7.98
N LYS A 50 -18.84 22.87 7.88
CA LYS A 50 -17.57 23.33 8.44
C LYS A 50 -16.91 24.31 7.48
N MET A 51 -16.55 25.49 7.95
CA MET A 51 -15.87 26.50 7.14
C MET A 51 -14.35 26.33 7.22
N THR A 52 -13.67 26.23 6.08
CA THR A 52 -12.21 26.29 6.03
C THR A 52 -11.68 27.69 6.35
N GLN A 53 -10.36 27.83 6.54
CA GLN A 53 -9.74 29.15 6.76
C GLN A 53 -9.88 30.07 5.54
N GLU A 54 -9.96 29.46 4.36
CA GLU A 54 -10.14 30.10 3.06
C GLU A 54 -11.61 30.41 2.75
N GLY A 55 -12.53 29.99 3.63
CA GLY A 55 -13.96 30.27 3.52
C GLY A 55 -14.74 29.29 2.65
N VAL A 56 -14.21 28.09 2.37
CA VAL A 56 -14.94 27.02 1.68
C VAL A 56 -15.85 26.30 2.68
N ALA A 57 -17.11 26.08 2.31
CA ALA A 57 -18.05 25.31 3.10
C ALA A 57 -17.88 23.81 2.81
N LEU A 58 -17.57 23.01 3.83
CA LEU A 58 -17.44 21.56 3.72
C LEU A 58 -18.63 20.88 4.39
N TYR A 59 -19.18 19.87 3.72
CA TYR A 59 -20.33 19.07 4.13
C TYR A 59 -19.91 17.63 4.36
N PRO A 60 -20.55 16.93 5.30
CA PRO A 60 -20.11 15.60 5.69
C PRO A 60 -20.52 14.54 4.65
N ILE A 61 -19.75 13.45 4.59
CA ILE A 61 -19.87 12.39 3.58
C ILE A 61 -20.36 11.10 4.25
N ASN A 62 -21.29 10.40 3.60
CA ASN A 62 -21.68 9.01 3.86
C ASN A 62 -21.06 8.13 2.76
N SER A 63 -20.33 7.08 3.14
CA SER A 63 -19.76 6.14 2.18
C SER A 63 -19.63 4.69 2.67
N ASP A 64 -19.77 3.74 1.74
CA ASP A 64 -19.42 2.31 1.88
C ASP A 64 -17.90 2.07 2.12
N PHE A 65 -17.08 3.08 1.83
CA PHE A 65 -15.62 3.02 1.99
C PHE A 65 -15.16 3.31 3.43
N GLY A 66 -16.12 3.48 4.36
CA GLY A 66 -15.89 3.62 5.79
C GLY A 66 -15.89 2.29 6.55
N PHE A 67 -15.44 2.31 7.80
CA PHE A 67 -15.41 1.13 8.68
C PHE A 67 -15.97 1.39 10.08
N ASN A 68 -16.78 0.44 10.57
CA ASN A 68 -17.15 0.31 11.97
C ASN A 68 -16.10 -0.53 12.71
N VAL A 69 -15.34 0.10 13.60
CA VAL A 69 -14.15 -0.48 14.22
C VAL A 69 -14.38 -0.89 15.67
N PHE A 70 -13.98 -2.11 16.02
CA PHE A 70 -14.18 -2.70 17.35
C PHE A 70 -12.90 -3.36 17.88
N ASP A 71 -12.48 -2.96 19.09
CA ASP A 71 -11.33 -3.55 19.79
C ASP A 71 -11.50 -5.07 19.93
N PHE A 72 -10.48 -5.81 19.48
CA PHE A 72 -10.39 -7.28 19.51
C PHE A 72 -11.43 -8.04 18.67
N ASP A 73 -12.21 -7.35 17.84
CA ASP A 73 -13.19 -7.96 16.93
C ASP A 73 -12.83 -7.69 15.46
N GLY A 74 -12.33 -6.49 15.17
CA GLY A 74 -11.85 -6.11 13.83
C GLY A 74 -12.46 -4.82 13.31
N ALA A 75 -12.42 -4.66 11.99
CA ALA A 75 -13.12 -3.61 11.27
C ALA A 75 -14.19 -4.24 10.39
N VAL A 76 -15.44 -3.80 10.56
CA VAL A 76 -16.57 -4.20 9.72
C VAL A 76 -16.81 -3.09 8.73
N GLN A 77 -16.89 -3.44 7.46
CA GLN A 77 -17.24 -2.49 6.41
C GLN A 77 -18.61 -1.86 6.70
N LYS A 78 -18.67 -0.55 6.60
CA LYS A 78 -19.90 0.20 6.72
C LYS A 78 -20.78 -0.06 5.50
N ASP A 79 -22.10 -0.10 5.70
CA ASP A 79 -23.09 -0.18 4.62
C ASP A 79 -23.78 1.17 4.47
N PHE A 80 -23.71 1.75 3.28
CA PHE A 80 -24.23 3.07 2.94
C PHE A 80 -25.72 3.25 3.27
N PHE A 81 -26.53 2.20 3.17
CA PHE A 81 -27.98 2.27 3.35
C PHE A 81 -28.44 1.83 4.74
N LEU A 82 -27.77 0.86 5.34
CA LEU A 82 -28.12 0.31 6.65
C LEU A 82 -27.54 1.15 7.80
N ASP A 83 -26.37 1.75 7.58
CA ASP A 83 -25.65 2.61 8.51
C ASP A 83 -25.43 3.99 7.86
N PRO A 84 -26.48 4.83 7.68
CA PRO A 84 -26.40 6.05 6.85
C PRO A 84 -25.78 7.27 7.58
N GLU A 85 -24.89 7.05 8.54
CA GLU A 85 -24.16 8.12 9.21
C GLU A 85 -23.22 8.86 8.24
N TYR A 86 -22.93 10.14 8.49
CA TYR A 86 -22.06 10.94 7.60
C TYR A 86 -20.72 11.24 8.31
N ASP A 87 -19.92 10.20 8.52
CA ASP A 87 -18.71 10.28 9.35
C ASP A 87 -17.40 10.00 8.57
N GLU A 88 -17.46 9.72 7.26
CA GLU A 88 -16.30 9.37 6.42
C GLU A 88 -15.49 10.56 5.92
N GLY A 89 -15.79 11.76 6.43
CA GLY A 89 -15.05 12.97 6.12
C GLY A 89 -15.95 14.09 5.62
N TRP A 90 -15.34 15.07 4.95
CA TRP A 90 -15.97 16.31 4.56
C TRP A 90 -15.50 16.74 3.18
N ALA A 91 -16.42 17.26 2.36
CA ALA A 91 -16.09 17.80 1.04
C ALA A 91 -16.85 19.09 0.72
N GLY A 92 -16.27 19.90 -0.16
CA GLY A 92 -16.92 21.10 -0.64
C GLY A 92 -16.25 21.72 -1.85
N ASP A 93 -17.01 22.59 -2.51
CA ASP A 93 -16.64 23.19 -3.79
C ASP A 93 -16.07 24.62 -3.61
N PRO A 94 -14.75 24.82 -3.80
CA PRO A 94 -14.19 26.15 -3.98
C PRO A 94 -14.66 26.78 -5.31
N HIS A 95 -15.16 28.00 -5.21
CA HIS A 95 -15.59 28.80 -6.34
C HIS A 95 -14.75 30.06 -6.49
N GLY A 96 -14.51 30.49 -7.73
CA GLY A 96 -13.85 31.77 -8.04
C GLY A 96 -14.78 32.97 -7.87
N GLU A 97 -14.24 34.18 -8.06
CA GLU A 97 -15.02 35.43 -7.92
C GLU A 97 -16.21 35.51 -8.88
N GLY A 98 -16.15 34.80 -10.01
CA GLY A 98 -17.22 34.70 -11.00
C GLY A 98 -18.22 33.57 -10.76
N GLY A 99 -18.05 32.77 -9.70
CA GLY A 99 -18.86 31.59 -9.43
C GLY A 99 -18.48 30.37 -10.27
N GLU A 100 -17.31 30.38 -10.92
CA GLU A 100 -16.77 29.20 -11.59
C GLU A 100 -16.22 28.19 -10.60
N GLN A 101 -16.45 26.90 -10.86
CA GLN A 101 -15.86 25.79 -10.12
C GLN A 101 -14.33 25.80 -10.29
N LEU A 102 -13.59 25.77 -9.17
CA LEU A 102 -12.12 25.76 -9.19
C LEU A 102 -11.53 24.36 -8.98
N GLY A 103 -12.27 23.46 -8.33
CA GLY A 103 -11.85 22.12 -7.97
C GLY A 103 -12.66 21.64 -6.76
N ILE A 104 -12.17 20.63 -6.07
CA ILE A 104 -12.78 20.10 -4.84
C ILE A 104 -11.83 20.27 -3.66
N VAL A 105 -12.37 20.52 -2.47
CA VAL A 105 -11.65 20.41 -1.20
C VAL A 105 -12.20 19.21 -0.45
N VAL A 106 -11.32 18.29 -0.07
CA VAL A 106 -11.65 17.11 0.72
C VAL A 106 -10.87 17.12 2.04
N SER A 107 -11.52 16.65 3.10
CA SER A 107 -10.93 16.39 4.40
C SER A 107 -11.42 15.06 4.89
N ASP A 108 -10.56 14.06 4.78
CA ASP A 108 -10.84 12.70 5.23
C ASP A 108 -11.05 12.63 6.75
N ALA A 109 -11.77 11.59 7.19
CA ALA A 109 -11.94 11.27 8.58
C ALA A 109 -10.62 10.84 9.22
N PRO A 110 -10.43 11.05 10.54
CA PRO A 110 -9.28 10.50 11.24
C PRO A 110 -9.21 8.98 11.06
N THR A 111 -8.03 8.45 10.76
CA THR A 111 -7.80 7.00 10.65
C THR A 111 -8.19 6.29 11.94
N ASP A 112 -9.12 5.34 11.83
CA ASP A 112 -9.53 4.53 12.96
C ASP A 112 -8.47 3.49 13.33
N THR A 113 -8.51 3.03 14.58
CA THR A 113 -7.58 2.04 15.09
C THR A 113 -8.29 1.12 16.07
N PHE A 114 -8.07 -0.19 15.93
CA PHE A 114 -8.49 -1.18 16.93
C PHE A 114 -7.30 -1.94 17.48
N LYS A 115 -7.45 -2.38 18.74
CA LYS A 115 -6.51 -3.29 19.39
C LYS A 115 -6.73 -4.72 18.91
N THR A 116 -5.64 -5.47 18.90
CA THR A 116 -5.62 -6.89 18.57
C THR A 116 -4.92 -7.65 19.69
N PRO A 117 -5.10 -8.98 19.78
CA PRO A 117 -4.11 -9.82 20.44
C PRO A 117 -2.70 -9.55 19.87
N ALA A 118 -1.67 -9.83 20.67
CA ALA A 118 -0.30 -9.70 20.20
C ALA A 118 -0.07 -10.53 18.93
N LEU A 119 0.83 -10.06 18.07
CA LEU A 119 1.22 -10.65 16.78
C LEU A 119 0.19 -10.49 15.66
N LEU A 120 -1.09 -10.25 15.96
CA LEU A 120 -2.13 -10.11 14.94
C LEU A 120 -2.24 -8.69 14.37
N GLY A 121 -1.60 -7.70 15.01
CA GLY A 121 -1.63 -6.31 14.60
C GLY A 121 -0.48 -5.91 13.68
N THR A 122 -0.68 -4.88 12.86
CA THR A 122 0.36 -4.28 12.00
C THR A 122 1.10 -3.11 12.66
N TRP A 123 0.64 -2.66 13.82
CA TRP A 123 1.21 -1.56 14.59
C TRP A 123 1.41 -1.97 16.04
N LEU A 124 2.49 -1.47 16.66
CA LEU A 124 2.69 -1.51 18.10
C LEU A 124 2.10 -0.23 18.71
N ALA A 125 1.05 -0.37 19.50
CA ALA A 125 0.47 0.68 20.32
C ALA A 125 1.10 0.65 21.73
N GLY A 126 1.83 1.73 22.07
CA GLY A 126 2.40 1.91 23.40
C GLY A 126 1.39 2.44 24.43
N ILE A 127 1.81 2.50 25.71
CA ILE A 127 0.98 2.94 26.84
C ILE A 127 0.45 4.38 26.68
N GLY A 128 1.08 5.20 25.82
CA GLY A 128 0.68 6.58 25.53
C GLY A 128 -0.16 6.79 24.26
N GLY A 129 -0.57 5.71 23.57
CA GLY A 129 -1.34 5.80 22.33
C GLY A 129 -0.52 6.14 21.07
N SER A 130 0.77 6.45 21.22
CA SER A 130 1.69 6.50 20.08
C SER A 130 1.84 5.11 19.47
N THR A 131 1.81 5.06 18.15
CA THR A 131 1.93 3.83 17.37
C THR A 131 3.21 3.83 16.54
N VAL A 132 3.86 2.68 16.45
CA VAL A 132 5.01 2.44 15.56
C VAL A 132 4.65 1.28 14.65
N LYS A 133 4.99 1.37 13.36
CA LYS A 133 4.72 0.29 12.41
C LYS A 133 5.49 -0.95 12.86
N ALA A 134 4.78 -2.06 12.93
CA ALA A 134 5.28 -3.36 13.39
C ALA A 134 4.93 -4.44 12.37
N SER A 135 5.10 -4.08 11.10
CA SER A 135 4.92 -4.95 9.97
C SER A 135 5.85 -4.56 8.82
N THR A 136 6.24 -5.54 8.02
CA THR A 136 7.10 -5.37 6.84
C THR A 136 6.92 -6.53 5.88
N GLU A 137 7.23 -6.34 4.60
CA GLU A 137 7.31 -7.41 3.60
C GLU A 137 8.71 -8.05 3.56
N HIS A 138 9.68 -7.47 4.28
CA HIS A 138 11.07 -7.91 4.30
C HIS A 138 11.36 -8.67 5.59
N TYR A 139 11.46 -9.99 5.51
CA TYR A 139 11.75 -10.82 6.68
C TYR A 139 13.05 -10.37 7.37
N THR A 140 14.07 -9.96 6.61
CA THR A 140 15.37 -9.53 7.18
C THR A 140 15.24 -8.32 8.10
N VAL A 141 14.28 -7.42 7.85
CA VAL A 141 13.99 -6.27 8.71
C VAL A 141 13.33 -6.71 10.00
N MET A 142 12.30 -7.57 9.91
CA MET A 142 11.65 -8.15 11.10
C MET A 142 12.65 -8.93 11.95
N GLN A 143 13.45 -9.80 11.31
CA GLN A 143 14.48 -10.60 11.95
C GLN A 143 15.43 -9.74 12.78
N ASN A 144 15.92 -8.64 12.20
CA ASN A 144 16.83 -7.73 12.89
C ASN A 144 16.19 -6.99 14.08
N ILE A 145 14.87 -6.83 14.08
CA ILE A 145 14.14 -6.19 15.19
C ILE A 145 13.86 -7.18 16.32
N LEU A 146 13.49 -8.41 15.98
CA LEU A 146 12.95 -9.39 16.93
C LEU A 146 13.97 -10.42 17.43
N SER A 147 15.08 -10.62 16.72
CA SER A 147 16.01 -11.72 16.96
C SER A 147 17.47 -11.31 16.76
N ASP A 148 18.38 -12.09 17.35
CA ASP A 148 19.83 -12.00 17.11
C ASP A 148 20.31 -12.94 15.98
N GLN A 149 19.40 -13.71 15.37
CA GLN A 149 19.74 -14.61 14.28
C GLN A 149 20.25 -13.85 13.05
N ARG A 150 21.26 -14.38 12.37
CA ARG A 150 21.78 -13.79 11.12
C ARG A 150 20.98 -14.21 9.90
N TYR A 151 20.36 -15.37 9.96
CA TYR A 151 19.50 -15.95 8.95
C TYR A 151 18.51 -16.91 9.65
N PRO A 152 17.37 -17.23 9.03
CA PRO A 152 16.44 -18.26 9.53
C PRO A 152 17.16 -19.57 9.86
N GLY A 153 16.98 -20.06 11.10
CA GLY A 153 17.62 -21.29 11.57
C GLY A 153 19.11 -21.17 11.92
N ASP A 154 19.63 -19.95 12.18
CA ASP A 154 20.99 -19.75 12.69
C ASP A 154 21.20 -20.52 14.02
N PRO A 155 22.07 -21.55 14.05
CA PRO A 155 22.27 -22.37 15.25
C PRO A 155 22.99 -21.63 16.38
N PHE A 156 23.50 -20.42 16.12
CA PHE A 156 24.18 -19.59 17.09
C PHE A 156 23.31 -18.47 17.67
N ALA A 157 22.06 -18.32 17.22
CA ALA A 157 21.13 -17.36 17.77
C ALA A 157 20.71 -17.77 19.19
N GLU A 158 20.69 -16.82 20.12
CA GLU A 158 20.15 -17.01 21.47
C GLU A 158 18.61 -17.00 21.44
N TYR A 159 18.02 -16.17 20.57
CA TYR A 159 16.58 -16.01 20.40
C TYR A 159 16.20 -16.21 18.93
N PRO A 160 16.24 -17.44 18.39
CA PRO A 160 15.77 -17.70 17.03
C PRO A 160 14.26 -17.45 16.93
N LEU A 161 13.81 -16.99 15.76
CA LEU A 161 12.39 -16.79 15.50
C LEU A 161 11.64 -18.12 15.33
N ASP A 162 10.40 -18.17 15.81
CA ASP A 162 9.48 -19.27 15.56
C ASP A 162 8.90 -19.22 14.14
N ASP A 163 9.57 -19.92 13.23
CA ASP A 163 9.14 -20.10 11.85
C ASP A 163 8.04 -21.18 11.69
N ASN A 164 7.64 -21.87 12.77
CA ASN A 164 6.63 -22.93 12.71
C ASN A 164 5.21 -22.39 12.94
N LEU A 165 4.65 -21.81 11.87
CA LEU A 165 3.41 -21.05 11.92
C LEU A 165 2.15 -21.95 12.00
N ARG A 166 1.14 -21.48 12.73
CA ARG A 166 -0.20 -22.09 12.85
C ARG A 166 -1.27 -21.23 12.20
N MET A 167 -2.22 -21.84 11.51
CA MET A 167 -3.35 -21.11 10.94
C MET A 167 -4.28 -20.60 12.05
N VAL A 168 -4.73 -19.36 11.89
CA VAL A 168 -5.80 -18.73 12.69
C VAL A 168 -7.06 -18.74 11.84
N GLY A 169 -8.14 -19.28 12.37
CA GLY A 169 -9.46 -19.31 11.73
C GLY A 169 -9.58 -20.27 10.54
N GLY A 170 -10.77 -20.26 9.93
CA GLY A 170 -11.06 -21.07 8.74
C GLY A 170 -11.05 -22.59 8.96
N GLU A 171 -10.84 -23.34 7.87
CA GLU A 171 -10.86 -24.81 7.84
C GLU A 171 -9.72 -25.45 8.66
N TYR A 172 -8.57 -24.78 8.71
CA TYR A 172 -7.33 -25.32 9.28
C TYR A 172 -6.95 -24.72 10.63
N ASP A 173 -7.90 -24.06 11.32
CA ASP A 173 -7.65 -23.36 12.59
C ASP A 173 -6.85 -24.22 13.60
N GLY A 174 -5.78 -23.63 14.13
CA GLY A 174 -4.88 -24.23 15.11
C GLY A 174 -3.90 -25.28 14.57
N GLN A 175 -3.92 -25.61 13.28
CA GLN A 175 -3.00 -26.56 12.66
C GLN A 175 -1.75 -25.85 12.12
N TYR A 176 -0.60 -26.54 12.14
CA TYR A 176 0.65 -26.02 11.60
C TYR A 176 0.62 -25.99 10.06
N VAL A 177 1.10 -24.91 9.47
CA VAL A 177 1.19 -24.75 8.01
C VAL A 177 1.93 -25.93 7.38
N ALA A 178 3.08 -26.32 7.96
CA ALA A 178 3.89 -27.43 7.47
C ALA A 178 3.15 -28.79 7.44
N ASP A 179 2.18 -29.00 8.34
CA ASP A 179 1.38 -30.22 8.39
C ASP A 179 0.21 -30.19 7.39
N ILE A 180 -0.26 -29.00 7.01
CA ILE A 180 -1.38 -28.79 6.09
C ILE A 180 -0.93 -28.90 4.63
N LEU A 181 0.21 -28.31 4.26
CA LEU A 181 0.68 -28.25 2.86
C LEU A 181 0.71 -29.61 2.14
N PRO A 182 1.13 -30.72 2.77
CA PRO A 182 1.09 -32.05 2.13
C PRO A 182 -0.31 -32.59 1.84
N THR A 183 -1.35 -31.97 2.39
CA THR A 183 -2.75 -32.42 2.30
C THR A 183 -3.57 -31.66 1.25
N ILE A 184 -3.06 -30.53 0.77
CA ILE A 184 -3.73 -29.66 -0.19
C ILE A 184 -3.09 -29.75 -1.58
N THR A 185 -3.72 -29.10 -2.55
CA THR A 185 -3.19 -28.88 -3.89
C THR A 185 -2.96 -27.40 -4.12
N ASP A 186 -2.15 -27.07 -5.11
CA ASP A 186 -1.99 -25.71 -5.63
C ASP A 186 -3.38 -25.15 -6.00
N LYS A 187 -3.82 -24.15 -5.24
CA LYS A 187 -5.12 -23.47 -5.39
C LYS A 187 -4.99 -22.19 -6.18
N ASN A 188 -3.87 -21.49 -6.06
CA ASN A 188 -3.64 -20.21 -6.73
C ASN A 188 -3.20 -20.38 -8.20
N GLY A 189 -2.79 -21.59 -8.60
CA GLY A 189 -2.39 -21.97 -9.96
C GLY A 189 -0.98 -21.52 -10.36
N ASP A 190 -0.12 -21.15 -9.41
CA ASP A 190 1.25 -20.68 -9.68
C ASP A 190 2.27 -21.82 -9.90
N GLY A 191 1.84 -23.08 -9.71
CA GLY A 191 2.65 -24.27 -9.89
C GLY A 191 3.45 -24.70 -8.65
N VAL A 192 3.30 -24.00 -7.52
CA VAL A 192 3.91 -24.30 -6.23
C VAL A 192 2.79 -24.57 -5.22
N VAL A 193 3.05 -25.48 -4.27
CA VAL A 193 2.16 -25.65 -3.11
C VAL A 193 2.82 -24.98 -1.92
N ASP A 194 2.26 -23.87 -1.47
CA ASP A 194 2.82 -23.09 -0.35
C ASP A 194 1.74 -22.40 0.50
N ILE A 195 2.18 -21.59 1.46
CA ILE A 195 1.28 -20.87 2.37
C ILE A 195 0.28 -19.96 1.63
N LYS A 196 0.58 -19.49 0.42
CA LYS A 196 -0.31 -18.64 -0.37
C LYS A 196 -1.53 -19.41 -0.89
N ASP A 197 -1.49 -20.74 -0.89
CA ASP A 197 -2.67 -21.59 -1.15
C ASP A 197 -3.61 -21.72 0.06
N LEU A 198 -3.15 -21.27 1.23
CA LEU A 198 -3.90 -21.31 2.48
C LEU A 198 -4.48 -19.95 2.87
N LEU A 199 -3.81 -18.87 2.50
CA LEU A 199 -4.21 -17.50 2.86
C LEU A 199 -5.02 -16.85 1.75
N GLN A 200 -6.07 -16.11 2.11
CA GLN A 200 -6.64 -15.08 1.25
C GLN A 200 -6.07 -13.70 1.60
N PRO A 201 -6.14 -12.71 0.69
CA PRO A 201 -5.79 -11.34 1.00
C PRO A 201 -6.56 -10.85 2.23
N ASN A 202 -5.83 -10.44 3.27
CA ASN A 202 -6.43 -10.00 4.52
C ASN A 202 -5.69 -8.79 5.11
N GLU A 203 -6.34 -7.63 5.07
CA GLU A 203 -5.84 -6.39 5.68
C GLU A 203 -6.57 -5.95 6.94
N SER A 204 -7.72 -6.57 7.25
CA SER A 204 -8.71 -6.01 8.19
C SER A 204 -9.18 -6.98 9.25
N SER A 205 -9.12 -8.28 8.97
CA SER A 205 -9.55 -9.33 9.90
C SER A 205 -8.40 -9.77 10.79
N ILE A 206 -8.73 -10.11 12.02
CA ILE A 206 -7.83 -10.73 13.00
C ILE A 206 -8.25 -12.14 13.40
N THR A 207 -9.31 -12.66 12.78
CA THR A 207 -9.94 -13.92 13.17
C THR A 207 -9.68 -15.05 12.18
N GLU A 208 -9.21 -14.74 10.98
CA GLU A 208 -8.92 -15.70 9.91
C GLU A 208 -7.84 -15.21 8.96
N ASP A 209 -7.38 -16.06 8.04
CA ASP A 209 -6.38 -15.75 7.00
C ASP A 209 -5.07 -15.16 7.58
N ILE A 210 -4.64 -15.72 8.71
CA ILE A 210 -3.37 -15.37 9.36
C ILE A 210 -2.65 -16.68 9.74
N ALA A 211 -1.35 -16.73 9.52
CA ALA A 211 -0.49 -17.78 10.05
C ALA A 211 0.39 -17.20 11.16
N VAL A 212 0.30 -17.72 12.38
CA VAL A 212 0.92 -17.16 13.59
C VAL A 212 1.91 -18.13 14.24
N GLY A 213 3.10 -17.63 14.55
CA GLY A 213 4.09 -18.29 15.41
C GLY A 213 4.11 -17.64 16.80
N ASP A 214 5.09 -17.98 17.62
CA ASP A 214 5.27 -17.38 18.94
C ASP A 214 5.86 -15.95 18.89
N ASP A 215 6.53 -15.57 17.79
CA ASP A 215 7.23 -14.28 17.66
C ASP A 215 6.62 -13.31 16.64
N TYR A 216 5.93 -13.82 15.61
CA TYR A 216 5.34 -13.02 14.54
C TYR A 216 4.16 -13.74 13.87
N SER A 217 3.42 -13.03 13.03
CA SER A 217 2.42 -13.60 12.13
C SER A 217 2.62 -13.17 10.68
N VAL A 218 1.99 -13.91 9.77
CA VAL A 218 2.04 -13.73 8.33
C VAL A 218 0.62 -13.64 7.78
N THR A 219 0.42 -12.71 6.87
CA THR A 219 -0.80 -12.54 6.08
C THR A 219 -0.45 -12.31 4.62
N MET A 220 -1.40 -12.58 3.73
CA MET A 220 -1.27 -12.21 2.33
C MET A 220 -1.88 -10.83 2.07
N LYS A 221 -1.20 -10.02 1.27
CA LYS A 221 -1.72 -8.77 0.70
C LYS A 221 -2.53 -9.05 -0.57
N ASP A 222 -3.23 -8.03 -1.05
CA ASP A 222 -3.98 -8.06 -2.32
C ASP A 222 -3.09 -8.31 -3.56
N ASP A 223 -1.84 -7.83 -3.53
CA ASP A 223 -0.81 -8.09 -4.55
C ASP A 223 -0.18 -9.51 -4.49
N GLY A 224 -0.61 -10.36 -3.54
CA GLY A 224 -0.10 -11.72 -3.34
C GLY A 224 1.25 -11.81 -2.63
N LYS A 225 1.80 -10.69 -2.14
CA LYS A 225 2.97 -10.69 -1.26
C LYS A 225 2.58 -11.04 0.16
N LEU A 226 3.59 -11.51 0.91
CA LEU A 226 3.45 -11.82 2.32
C LEU A 226 3.85 -10.62 3.16
N LEU A 227 3.03 -10.30 4.16
CA LEU A 227 3.27 -9.27 5.14
C LEU A 227 3.53 -9.93 6.50
N TYR A 228 4.72 -9.70 7.05
CA TYR A 228 5.10 -10.13 8.40
C TYR A 228 4.66 -9.09 9.42
N ARG A 229 4.10 -9.53 10.55
CA ARG A 229 3.47 -8.68 11.58
C ARG A 229 3.87 -9.11 12.98
N TRP A 230 4.08 -8.15 13.88
CA TRP A 230 4.37 -8.40 15.30
C TRP A 230 3.73 -7.35 16.23
N GLY A 231 2.69 -6.67 15.73
CA GLY A 231 1.98 -5.62 16.44
C GLY A 231 0.83 -6.10 17.32
N ASN A 232 0.14 -5.15 17.93
CA ASN A 232 -1.03 -5.33 18.80
C ASN A 232 -2.17 -4.33 18.48
N ALA A 233 -2.08 -3.65 17.35
CA ALA A 233 -3.10 -2.76 16.83
C ALA A 233 -3.10 -2.79 15.29
N VAL A 234 -4.26 -2.49 14.70
CA VAL A 234 -4.43 -2.28 13.26
C VAL A 234 -5.03 -0.90 13.06
N LYS A 235 -4.48 -0.16 12.08
CA LYS A 235 -5.05 1.10 11.61
C LYS A 235 -5.92 0.81 10.40
N ARG A 236 -7.12 1.38 10.37
CA ARG A 236 -8.02 1.27 9.22
C ARG A 236 -8.39 2.68 8.75
N PRO A 237 -7.77 3.17 7.67
CA PRO A 237 -8.16 4.44 7.08
C PRO A 237 -9.53 4.30 6.43
N ASN A 238 -10.25 5.41 6.38
CA ASN A 238 -11.42 5.57 5.52
C ASN A 238 -10.92 6.15 4.20
N ASP A 239 -11.63 5.89 3.11
CA ASP A 239 -11.26 6.41 1.79
C ASP A 239 -12.35 7.34 1.27
N ILE A 240 -11.98 8.55 0.84
CA ILE A 240 -12.83 9.37 -0.02
C ILE A 240 -12.47 9.06 -1.47
N ARG A 241 -13.40 8.46 -2.20
CA ARG A 241 -13.22 8.15 -3.63
C ARG A 241 -13.82 9.23 -4.50
N ILE A 242 -13.07 9.62 -5.51
CA ILE A 242 -13.46 10.64 -6.48
C ILE A 242 -13.21 10.04 -7.86
N GLU A 243 -14.25 10.00 -8.68
CA GLU A 243 -14.23 9.34 -9.98
C GLU A 243 -14.53 10.35 -11.08
N ALA A 244 -13.83 10.23 -12.21
CA ALA A 244 -14.08 11.06 -13.39
C ALA A 244 -13.78 10.26 -14.66
N GLU A 245 -14.70 10.33 -15.62
CA GLU A 245 -14.49 9.81 -16.97
C GLU A 245 -14.00 10.94 -17.88
N LEU A 246 -12.75 10.83 -18.33
CA LEU A 246 -12.22 11.75 -19.34
C LEU A 246 -12.65 11.30 -20.74
N PRO A 247 -13.22 12.20 -21.56
CA PRO A 247 -13.60 11.84 -22.92
C PRO A 247 -12.37 11.42 -23.73
N LEU A 248 -12.55 10.40 -24.57
CA LEU A 248 -11.57 10.00 -25.57
C LEU A 248 -11.79 10.78 -26.88
N PRO A 249 -10.78 10.86 -27.78
CA PRO A 249 -10.95 11.44 -29.11
C PRO A 249 -12.11 10.78 -29.85
N GLU A 250 -12.96 11.58 -30.50
CA GLU A 250 -14.15 11.06 -31.18
C GLU A 250 -13.77 10.18 -32.38
N GLU A 251 -12.64 10.46 -33.05
CA GLU A 251 -12.13 9.63 -34.14
C GLU A 251 -11.85 8.17 -33.75
N TRP A 252 -11.68 7.86 -32.45
CA TRP A 252 -11.48 6.49 -31.99
C TRP A 252 -12.78 5.69 -31.94
N LYS A 253 -13.93 6.36 -31.98
CA LYS A 253 -15.26 5.74 -31.94
C LYS A 253 -15.86 5.59 -33.35
N GLU A 254 -15.28 6.27 -34.35
CA GLU A 254 -15.78 6.26 -35.72
C GLU A 254 -15.37 4.98 -36.47
N ALA A 255 -16.33 4.30 -37.09
CA ALA A 255 -16.04 3.20 -37.98
C ALA A 255 -15.51 3.70 -39.33
N ASP A 256 -14.45 3.09 -39.82
CA ASP A 256 -13.92 3.34 -41.15
C ASP A 256 -14.98 3.03 -42.22
N GLN A 257 -15.21 3.97 -43.14
CA GLN A 257 -16.31 3.89 -44.10
C GLN A 257 -16.16 2.75 -45.11
N ASP A 258 -14.93 2.29 -45.37
CA ASP A 258 -14.65 1.26 -46.36
C ASP A 258 -14.67 -0.16 -45.75
N SER A 259 -14.13 -0.31 -44.55
CA SER A 259 -14.03 -1.61 -43.86
C SER A 259 -15.15 -1.87 -42.85
N GLY A 260 -15.82 -0.81 -42.37
CA GLY A 260 -16.81 -0.89 -41.29
C GLY A 260 -16.20 -1.23 -39.93
N LEU A 261 -14.85 -1.23 -39.81
CA LEU A 261 -14.13 -1.53 -38.59
C LEU A 261 -13.68 -0.23 -37.90
N ILE A 262 -13.57 -0.26 -36.58
CA ILE A 262 -13.01 0.86 -35.81
C ILE A 262 -11.49 0.87 -36.02
N PRO A 263 -10.89 2.00 -36.48
CA PRO A 263 -9.45 2.11 -36.62
C PRO A 263 -8.73 1.93 -35.28
N LEU A 264 -7.63 1.17 -35.30
CA LEU A 264 -6.76 1.04 -34.15
C LEU A 264 -5.70 2.15 -34.20
N PHE A 265 -5.71 3.02 -33.20
CA PHE A 265 -4.69 4.06 -33.03
C PHE A 265 -3.57 3.53 -32.13
N LYS A 266 -2.33 3.86 -32.50
CA LYS A 266 -1.17 3.64 -31.62
C LYS A 266 -0.91 4.90 -30.83
N ILE A 267 -0.96 4.80 -29.50
CA ILE A 267 -0.59 5.89 -28.61
C ILE A 267 0.94 5.98 -28.57
N SER A 268 1.49 7.10 -29.03
CA SER A 268 2.93 7.38 -28.97
C SER A 268 3.35 7.94 -27.61
N MET A 269 2.46 8.70 -26.96
CA MET A 269 2.65 9.29 -25.64
C MET A 269 1.27 9.60 -25.03
N ALA A 270 1.14 9.39 -23.71
CA ALA A 270 0.02 9.85 -22.91
C ALA A 270 0.58 10.52 -21.65
N GLU A 271 -0.04 11.60 -21.22
CA GLU A 271 0.37 12.34 -20.02
C GLU A 271 -0.88 12.74 -19.25
N LEU A 272 -0.92 12.38 -17.96
CA LEU A 272 -1.94 12.83 -17.01
C LEU A 272 -1.31 13.90 -16.13
N VAL A 273 -1.92 15.08 -16.11
CA VAL A 273 -1.46 16.22 -15.28
C VAL A 273 -2.52 16.51 -14.23
N THR A 274 -2.16 16.33 -12.97
CA THR A 274 -3.04 16.63 -11.83
C THR A 274 -2.55 17.89 -11.13
N ASN A 275 -3.46 18.84 -10.89
CA ASN A 275 -3.17 20.00 -10.06
C ASN A 275 -3.78 19.79 -8.67
N HIS A 276 -2.92 19.62 -7.67
CA HIS A 276 -3.32 19.34 -6.30
C HIS A 276 -2.50 20.19 -5.33
N THR A 277 -3.17 20.72 -4.31
CA THR A 277 -2.53 21.43 -3.20
C THR A 277 -2.36 20.46 -2.05
N ILE A 278 -1.22 19.78 -2.01
CA ILE A 278 -0.85 18.86 -0.92
C ILE A 278 -0.73 19.67 0.38
N THR A 279 -1.27 19.13 1.48
CA THR A 279 -0.95 19.67 2.80
C THR A 279 0.53 19.36 3.13
N ASN A 280 1.08 19.91 4.21
CA ASN A 280 2.45 19.61 4.62
C ASN A 280 2.65 18.18 5.18
N ASN A 281 1.67 17.29 4.99
CA ASN A 281 1.72 15.91 5.42
C ASN A 281 2.51 15.07 4.40
N PRO A 282 3.62 14.42 4.80
CA PRO A 282 4.40 13.57 3.90
C PRO A 282 3.65 12.32 3.39
N ASN A 283 2.48 12.01 3.96
CA ASN A 283 1.62 10.91 3.52
C ASN A 283 0.58 11.31 2.47
N ASP A 284 0.43 12.60 2.15
CA ASP A 284 -0.49 13.06 1.09
C ASP A 284 0.16 12.79 -0.28
N GLN A 285 -0.31 11.75 -0.97
CA GLN A 285 0.27 11.29 -2.23
C GLN A 285 -0.82 11.07 -3.28
N ILE A 286 -0.54 11.45 -4.54
CA ILE A 286 -1.33 11.03 -5.70
C ILE A 286 -0.61 9.83 -6.31
N ARG A 287 -1.35 8.74 -6.53
CA ARG A 287 -0.81 7.50 -7.06
C ARG A 287 -1.62 7.09 -8.29
N PRO A 288 -0.98 6.82 -9.44
CA PRO A 288 -1.63 6.03 -10.48
C PRO A 288 -1.98 4.66 -9.90
N GLU A 289 -3.18 4.17 -10.21
CA GLU A 289 -3.57 2.78 -9.92
C GLU A 289 -2.47 1.83 -10.48
N ASP A 290 -2.12 0.79 -9.72
CA ASP A 290 -1.05 -0.19 -9.99
C ASP A 290 0.42 0.22 -9.76
N PHE A 291 0.72 1.41 -9.23
CA PHE A 291 2.06 1.75 -8.72
C PHE A 291 2.15 1.59 -7.19
N GLU A 292 2.76 0.49 -6.75
CA GLU A 292 2.99 0.16 -5.33
C GLU A 292 3.71 1.26 -4.53
N ASN A 293 3.42 1.33 -3.22
CA ASN A 293 3.98 2.32 -2.29
C ASN A 293 5.51 2.20 -2.06
N GLU A 294 6.11 1.12 -2.55
CA GLU A 294 7.52 0.76 -2.31
C GLU A 294 8.49 1.32 -3.35
N ALA A 295 8.01 1.92 -4.44
CA ALA A 295 8.88 2.58 -5.41
C ALA A 295 9.43 3.93 -4.90
N ALA A 296 9.00 4.40 -3.72
CA ALA A 296 9.72 5.42 -2.95
C ALA A 296 11.03 4.82 -2.40
N ILE A 297 11.89 4.36 -3.30
CA ILE A 297 13.27 4.03 -3.02
C ILE A 297 13.97 5.36 -2.80
N GLY A 298 14.04 5.79 -1.54
CA GLY A 298 14.97 6.85 -1.19
C GLY A 298 16.36 6.49 -1.74
N ARG A 299 17.22 7.48 -1.97
CA ARG A 299 18.54 7.22 -2.55
C ARG A 299 19.24 6.01 -1.88
N LEU A 300 19.67 5.09 -2.72
CA LEU A 300 20.26 3.83 -2.28
C LEU A 300 21.72 4.07 -1.87
N PRO A 301 22.24 3.29 -0.90
CA PRO A 301 23.65 3.39 -0.57
C PRO A 301 24.47 3.03 -1.80
N THR A 302 25.52 3.81 -2.09
CA THR A 302 26.48 3.43 -3.12
C THR A 302 27.21 2.16 -2.69
N TYR A 303 27.31 1.21 -3.62
CA TYR A 303 27.92 -0.09 -3.38
C TYR A 303 28.84 -0.53 -4.52
N GLU A 304 29.75 -1.45 -4.21
CA GLU A 304 30.51 -2.22 -5.20
C GLU A 304 30.20 -3.72 -5.04
N ILE A 305 30.25 -4.45 -6.15
CA ILE A 305 30.04 -5.90 -6.19
C ILE A 305 31.42 -6.57 -6.20
N LEU A 306 31.68 -7.40 -5.20
CA LEU A 306 32.92 -8.17 -5.07
C LEU A 306 32.91 -9.40 -5.98
N GLU A 307 34.08 -10.02 -6.21
CA GLU A 307 34.20 -11.23 -7.05
C GLU A 307 33.35 -12.41 -6.58
N ASP A 308 33.04 -12.47 -5.27
CA ASP A 308 32.19 -13.49 -4.67
C ASP A 308 30.68 -13.16 -4.75
N GLY A 309 30.32 -12.06 -5.42
CA GLY A 309 28.94 -11.61 -5.61
C GLY A 309 28.38 -10.79 -4.44
N ARG A 310 29.14 -10.57 -3.36
CA ARG A 310 28.69 -9.72 -2.24
C ARG A 310 28.65 -8.26 -2.65
N TRP A 311 27.61 -7.56 -2.18
CA TRP A 311 27.48 -6.12 -2.35
C TRP A 311 27.96 -5.45 -1.08
N VAL A 312 28.87 -4.50 -1.19
CA VAL A 312 29.43 -3.78 -0.03
C VAL A 312 29.38 -2.28 -0.23
N THR A 313 29.09 -1.54 0.84
CA THR A 313 29.05 -0.07 0.83
C THR A 313 30.39 0.55 0.42
N THR A 314 30.38 1.58 -0.43
CA THR A 314 31.61 2.29 -0.82
C THR A 314 32.04 3.39 0.16
N ASP A 315 31.14 3.80 1.04
CA ASP A 315 31.27 4.92 1.98
C ASP A 315 30.59 4.59 3.32
N ASP A 316 30.77 5.48 4.31
CA ASP A 316 30.13 5.35 5.62
C ASP A 316 28.67 5.81 5.56
N TYR A 317 27.77 4.98 6.07
CA TYR A 317 26.34 5.23 6.14
C TYR A 317 25.83 5.14 7.57
N TYR A 318 24.63 5.66 7.83
CA TYR A 318 23.96 5.50 9.12
C TYR A 318 22.60 4.84 8.94
N ALA A 319 22.21 4.00 9.89
CA ALA A 319 20.87 3.47 9.98
C ALA A 319 19.90 4.49 10.60
N GLY A 320 18.59 4.28 10.40
CA GLY A 320 17.51 5.12 10.98
C GLY A 320 17.59 5.36 12.50
N ASP A 321 18.22 4.44 13.22
CA ASP A 321 18.44 4.50 14.67
C ASP A 321 19.77 5.17 15.08
N GLY A 322 20.56 5.62 14.10
CA GLY A 322 21.88 6.22 14.30
C GLY A 322 23.05 5.24 14.30
N THR A 323 22.84 3.95 14.04
CA THR A 323 23.92 2.96 13.93
C THR A 323 24.81 3.26 12.73
N LEU A 324 26.13 3.34 12.91
CA LEU A 324 27.10 3.52 11.82
C LEU A 324 27.32 2.22 11.07
N TYR A 325 27.11 2.25 9.75
CA TYR A 325 27.57 1.25 8.79
C TYR A 325 28.83 1.76 8.10
N PRO A 326 30.03 1.32 8.53
CA PRO A 326 31.27 1.77 7.90
C PRO A 326 31.36 1.27 6.45
N LYS A 327 32.17 1.94 5.64
CA LYS A 327 32.59 1.45 4.32
C LYS A 327 32.97 -0.03 4.37
N GLY A 328 32.45 -0.81 3.42
CA GLY A 328 32.65 -2.25 3.34
C GLY A 328 31.60 -3.07 4.09
N THR A 329 30.59 -2.42 4.70
CA THR A 329 29.41 -3.11 5.26
C THR A 329 28.71 -3.89 4.15
N VAL A 330 28.43 -5.17 4.40
CA VAL A 330 27.74 -6.07 3.45
C VAL A 330 26.27 -5.71 3.40
N LEU A 331 25.78 -5.45 2.19
CA LEU A 331 24.38 -5.14 1.88
C LEU A 331 23.63 -6.39 1.37
N LYS A 332 24.32 -7.23 0.61
CA LYS A 332 23.83 -8.49 0.03
C LYS A 332 24.92 -9.55 0.05
N ASP A 333 24.58 -10.77 0.46
CA ASP A 333 25.46 -11.93 0.49
C ASP A 333 24.75 -13.17 -0.07
N PRO A 334 25.09 -13.61 -1.30
CA PRO A 334 24.51 -14.81 -1.91
C PRO A 334 24.66 -16.07 -1.06
N ALA A 335 25.69 -16.16 -0.22
CA ALA A 335 25.87 -17.32 0.66
C ALA A 335 24.81 -17.41 1.76
N LEU A 336 24.09 -16.32 2.07
CA LEU A 336 22.94 -16.36 2.98
C LEU A 336 21.77 -17.08 2.34
N ALA A 337 21.46 -16.79 1.07
CA ALA A 337 20.38 -17.45 0.34
C ALA A 337 20.57 -18.98 0.28
N GLU A 338 21.80 -19.45 0.07
CA GLU A 338 22.13 -20.89 0.07
C GLU A 338 21.85 -21.57 1.42
N ARG A 339 21.98 -20.84 2.54
CA ARG A 339 21.73 -21.38 3.88
C ARG A 339 20.25 -21.58 4.19
N LEU A 340 19.37 -20.95 3.41
CA LEU A 340 17.92 -21.03 3.63
C LEU A 340 17.30 -22.29 3.04
N VAL A 341 17.99 -22.93 2.10
CA VAL A 341 17.50 -24.12 1.41
C VAL A 341 17.22 -25.24 2.42
N GLY A 342 15.97 -25.71 2.45
CA GLY A 342 15.48 -26.74 3.36
C GLY A 342 15.12 -26.24 4.76
N SER A 343 15.18 -24.94 5.04
CA SER A 343 14.64 -24.33 6.26
C SER A 343 13.11 -24.48 6.35
N THR A 344 12.52 -24.26 7.53
CA THR A 344 11.06 -24.27 7.69
C THR A 344 10.40 -23.26 6.75
N LEU A 345 10.93 -22.03 6.65
CA LEU A 345 10.40 -20.99 5.78
C LEU A 345 10.43 -21.39 4.30
N ASP A 346 11.50 -22.06 3.85
CA ASP A 346 11.62 -22.60 2.49
C ASP A 346 10.55 -23.67 2.22
N GLN A 347 10.34 -24.57 3.19
CA GLN A 347 9.38 -25.66 3.07
C GLN A 347 7.92 -25.18 3.06
N ILE A 348 7.61 -24.08 3.77
CA ILE A 348 6.25 -23.53 3.82
C ILE A 348 6.02 -22.40 2.81
N GLY A 349 7.05 -22.01 2.04
CA GLY A 349 7.02 -20.93 1.04
C GLY A 349 6.81 -19.53 1.63
N THR A 350 7.25 -19.30 2.87
CA THR A 350 7.30 -17.96 3.49
C THR A 350 8.68 -17.31 3.31
N LEU A 351 9.45 -17.67 2.29
CA LEU A 351 10.66 -16.93 1.95
C LEU A 351 10.28 -15.65 1.23
N SER A 352 10.55 -14.51 1.86
CA SER A 352 10.48 -13.21 1.18
C SER A 352 11.61 -13.05 0.17
N GLU A 353 11.41 -12.19 -0.84
CA GLU A 353 12.38 -12.00 -1.92
C GLU A 353 13.75 -11.51 -1.42
N ASP A 354 13.77 -10.70 -0.35
CA ASP A 354 15.01 -10.23 0.28
C ASP A 354 15.88 -11.37 0.81
N LEU A 355 15.25 -12.41 1.37
CA LEU A 355 15.92 -13.61 1.81
C LEU A 355 16.43 -14.46 0.64
N LYS A 356 15.61 -14.64 -0.41
CA LYS A 356 15.99 -15.41 -1.61
C LYS A 356 17.20 -14.81 -2.33
N GLU A 357 17.33 -13.50 -2.29
CA GLU A 357 18.47 -12.79 -2.85
C GLU A 357 19.65 -12.64 -1.87
N GLY A 358 19.46 -12.93 -0.59
CA GLY A 358 20.50 -12.80 0.44
C GLY A 358 20.77 -11.35 0.84
N PHE A 359 19.79 -10.45 0.75
CA PHE A 359 19.91 -9.11 1.30
C PHE A 359 20.06 -9.14 2.82
N THR A 360 20.67 -8.08 3.35
CA THR A 360 20.86 -7.87 4.78
C THR A 360 20.06 -6.67 5.25
N ASN A 361 19.82 -6.56 6.55
CA ASN A 361 19.14 -5.41 7.14
C ASN A 361 19.82 -4.06 6.79
N ALA A 362 21.13 -4.05 6.52
CA ALA A 362 21.84 -2.83 6.14
C ALA A 362 21.33 -2.24 4.80
N TRP A 363 20.82 -3.06 3.88
CA TRP A 363 20.20 -2.57 2.65
C TRP A 363 18.93 -1.75 2.94
N TYR A 364 18.13 -2.17 3.91
CA TYR A 364 16.82 -1.59 4.21
C TYR A 364 16.82 -0.47 5.26
N THR A 365 17.96 -0.21 5.92
CA THR A 365 17.99 0.73 7.06
C THR A 365 18.89 1.93 6.85
N THR A 366 19.73 1.95 5.81
CA THR A 366 20.59 3.10 5.47
C THR A 366 19.77 4.36 5.22
N MET A 367 20.24 5.48 5.80
CA MET A 367 19.60 6.81 5.76
C MET A 367 20.10 7.72 4.65
N ASP A 368 20.84 7.25 3.64
CA ASP A 368 21.13 8.08 2.44
C ASP A 368 19.88 8.28 1.58
N ARG A 369 18.71 8.39 2.22
CA ARG A 369 17.39 8.48 1.63
C ARG A 369 17.00 9.94 1.58
N GLU A 370 17.18 10.58 0.43
CA GLU A 370 16.29 11.67 0.06
C GLU A 370 14.97 11.00 -0.36
N PRO A 371 13.85 11.22 0.37
CA PRO A 371 12.60 10.48 0.15
C PRO A 371 11.84 10.87 -1.13
N PHE A 372 12.37 11.78 -1.94
CA PHE A 372 11.69 12.45 -3.06
C PHE A 372 12.57 12.65 -4.32
N GLU A 373 13.77 12.06 -4.41
CA GLU A 373 14.70 12.32 -5.53
C GLU A 373 14.32 11.50 -6.76
N ALA A 374 13.38 12.02 -7.55
CA ALA A 374 13.13 11.53 -8.89
C ALA A 374 14.27 11.98 -9.82
N VAL A 375 15.15 11.06 -10.23
CA VAL A 375 16.17 11.35 -11.24
C VAL A 375 15.59 11.10 -12.62
N LEU A 376 15.30 12.18 -13.34
CA LEU A 376 14.88 12.14 -14.74
C LEU A 376 16.08 11.70 -15.60
N ASN A 377 15.92 10.63 -16.39
CA ASN A 377 16.94 10.25 -17.36
C ASN A 377 17.00 11.26 -18.52
N GLU A 378 18.11 11.26 -19.29
CA GLU A 378 18.27 12.15 -20.46
C GLU A 378 17.21 11.94 -21.55
N ASP A 379 16.51 10.80 -21.54
CA ASP A 379 15.44 10.46 -22.48
C ASP A 379 14.03 10.78 -21.96
N GLY A 380 13.92 11.38 -20.76
CA GLY A 380 12.64 11.73 -20.16
C GLY A 380 11.88 10.56 -19.52
N SER A 381 12.51 9.38 -19.42
CA SER A 381 11.96 8.24 -18.67
C SER A 381 12.32 8.31 -17.19
N TYR A 382 11.45 7.72 -16.35
CA TYR A 382 11.78 7.31 -15.00
C TYR A 382 12.16 5.83 -15.04
N GLU A 383 13.37 5.46 -14.61
CA GLU A 383 13.73 4.05 -14.43
C GLU A 383 13.11 3.53 -13.14
N GLY A 384 12.12 2.64 -13.24
CA GLY A 384 11.58 1.86 -12.13
C GLY A 384 12.26 0.49 -12.04
N GLY A 385 12.62 0.09 -10.83
CA GLY A 385 13.24 -1.20 -10.50
C GLY A 385 14.15 -1.07 -9.26
N PRO A 386 14.58 -2.17 -8.65
CA PRO A 386 15.68 -2.12 -7.70
C PRO A 386 16.93 -1.67 -8.47
N ARG A 387 17.40 -0.45 -8.20
CA ARG A 387 18.80 -0.13 -8.45
C ARG A 387 19.69 -0.74 -7.37
#